data_AF-A0A936Z6E3-F1
#
_entry.id   AF-A0A936Z6E3-F1
#
_cell.length_a   1.000
_cell.length_b   1.000
_cell.length_c   1.000
_cell.angle_alpha   90.00
_cell.angle_beta   90.00
_cell.angle_gamma   90.00
#
_symmetry.space_group_name_H-M   'P 1'
#
loop_
_entity.id
_entity.type
_entity.pdbx_description
1 polymer ?
#
loop_
_entity_poly.entity_id
_entity_poly.type
_entity_poly.pdbx_seq_one_letter_code
_entity_poly.pdbx_strand_id
1 'polypeptide(L)'
;MQSMGHALAAVLVMLAPALAGAEGLDWVAKDGRGTLVVAGGSDALPLHVCRVDLGSGVVVPGKFWTGGDRGGECRVAAGGKEQGYANFEMLVEAADTEAVYRWVPGHAMGYPQNSVIGGGAADGQRLLVCAAVDKSDGSVHPGYMQDDNCIYGRDGAQAVAENYLVLATNDPEVTRTEEAQPALQGFDPGSILGGKGVAAFCARKADACVATLPANF
;
A
#
# COMPACT_ATOMS: atom_id res chain seq x y z
N MET A 1 54.51 -5.08 36.13
CA MET A 1 54.13 -4.85 34.72
C MET A 1 52.76 -5.48 34.50
N GLN A 2 51.68 -4.71 34.62
CA GLN A 2 50.32 -5.17 34.35
C GLN A 2 49.86 -4.55 33.03
N SER A 3 49.62 -5.41 32.04
CA SER A 3 49.14 -5.06 30.71
C SER A 3 47.62 -5.03 30.73
N MET A 4 47.02 -3.85 30.54
CA MET A 4 45.58 -3.68 30.42
C MET A 4 45.16 -3.76 28.94
N GLY A 5 44.64 -4.92 28.55
CA GLY A 5 44.03 -5.13 27.24
C GLY A 5 42.70 -4.41 27.15
N HIS A 6 42.61 -3.41 26.27
CA HIS A 6 41.37 -2.73 25.93
C HIS A 6 40.66 -3.55 24.84
N ALA A 7 39.50 -4.12 25.18
CA ALA A 7 38.63 -4.74 24.19
C ALA A 7 37.84 -3.64 23.45
N LEU A 8 38.12 -3.47 22.17
CA LEU A 8 37.33 -2.64 21.26
C LEU A 8 36.03 -3.38 20.92
N ALA A 9 34.90 -2.89 21.44
CA ALA A 9 33.59 -3.33 21.01
C ALA A 9 33.26 -2.65 19.67
N ALA A 10 33.22 -3.43 18.59
CA ALA A 10 32.73 -2.96 17.30
C ALA A 10 31.20 -2.85 17.36
N VAL A 11 30.68 -1.62 17.33
CA VAL A 11 29.25 -1.35 17.19
C VAL A 11 28.90 -1.50 15.72
N LEU A 12 28.26 -2.60 15.36
CA LEU A 12 27.73 -2.83 14.03
C LEU A 12 26.41 -2.06 13.88
N VAL A 13 26.44 -0.92 13.19
CA VAL A 13 25.23 -0.16 12.84
C VAL A 13 24.57 -0.84 11.64
N MET A 14 23.50 -1.58 11.90
CA MET A 14 22.65 -2.15 10.86
C MET A 14 21.78 -1.01 10.30
N LEU A 15 22.18 -0.43 9.18
CA LEU A 15 21.34 0.49 8.41
C LEU A 15 20.20 -0.33 7.79
N ALA A 16 18.99 -0.20 8.35
CA ALA A 16 17.81 -0.72 7.70
C ALA A 16 17.65 -0.04 6.34
N PRO A 17 17.38 -0.78 5.24
CA PRO A 17 17.05 -0.16 3.98
C PRO A 17 15.81 0.70 4.17
N ALA A 18 15.94 2.00 3.90
CA ALA A 18 14.77 2.86 3.79
C ALA A 18 13.95 2.31 2.62
N LEU A 19 12.71 1.91 2.87
CA LEU A 19 11.74 1.63 1.81
C LEU A 19 11.68 2.88 0.93
N ALA A 20 12.24 2.80 -0.27
CA ALA A 20 12.22 3.89 -1.23
C ALA A 20 10.76 4.27 -1.48
N GLY A 21 10.44 5.56 -1.34
CA GLY A 21 9.15 6.10 -1.71
C GLY A 21 8.85 5.85 -3.19
N ALA A 22 7.59 5.90 -3.55
CA ALA A 22 7.21 6.01 -4.95
C ALA A 22 7.89 7.26 -5.53
N GLU A 23 8.41 7.24 -6.76
CA GLU A 23 9.04 8.46 -7.31
C GLU A 23 8.09 9.65 -7.15
N GLY A 24 8.53 10.60 -6.35
CA GLY A 24 7.84 11.83 -6.08
C GLY A 24 6.85 11.86 -4.91
N LEU A 25 6.71 10.75 -4.17
CA LEU A 25 5.98 10.71 -2.91
C LEU A 25 6.87 10.11 -1.82
N ASP A 26 6.94 10.79 -0.68
CA ASP A 26 7.69 10.33 0.47
C ASP A 26 6.79 10.11 1.68
N TRP A 27 7.15 9.11 2.48
CA TRP A 27 6.63 8.94 3.81
C TRP A 27 7.54 9.67 4.79
N VAL A 28 6.98 10.66 5.49
CA VAL A 28 7.71 11.42 6.51
C VAL A 28 7.08 11.23 7.86
N ALA A 29 7.86 11.34 8.93
CA ALA A 29 7.31 11.39 10.29
C ALA A 29 6.22 12.48 10.39
N LYS A 30 5.30 12.36 11.36
CA LYS A 30 4.18 13.30 11.52
C LYS A 30 4.60 14.79 11.55
N ASP A 31 5.79 15.09 12.07
CA ASP A 31 6.40 16.42 12.17
C ASP A 31 7.39 16.74 11.03
N GLY A 32 7.62 15.78 10.13
CA GLY A 32 8.44 15.94 8.92
C GLY A 32 7.85 16.96 7.95
N ARG A 33 8.69 17.60 7.14
CA ARG A 33 8.26 18.65 6.21
C ARG A 33 7.78 18.05 4.87
N GLY A 34 6.97 18.81 4.14
CA GLY A 34 6.46 18.44 2.82
C GLY A 34 5.02 18.89 2.60
N THR A 35 4.60 18.96 1.34
CA THR A 35 3.20 19.20 0.95
C THR A 35 2.41 17.92 1.19
N LEU A 36 1.40 17.96 2.04
CA LEU A 36 0.60 16.78 2.37
C LEU A 36 -0.27 16.36 1.18
N VAL A 37 -0.25 15.08 0.83
CA VAL A 37 -1.16 14.52 -0.19
C VAL A 37 -2.60 14.60 0.33
N VAL A 38 -3.47 15.28 -0.41
CA VAL A 38 -4.90 15.37 -0.13
C VAL A 38 -5.62 14.20 -0.79
N ALA A 39 -6.32 13.40 0.01
CA ALA A 39 -7.10 12.27 -0.47
C ALA A 39 -8.59 12.60 -0.65
N GLY A 40 -9.07 13.63 0.03
CA GLY A 40 -10.49 13.92 0.10
C GLY A 40 -10.83 14.93 1.17
N GLY A 41 -12.04 14.84 1.69
CA GLY A 41 -12.50 15.70 2.77
C GLY A 41 -13.82 15.22 3.37
N SER A 42 -14.07 15.71 4.59
CA SER A 42 -15.35 15.61 5.31
C SER A 42 -15.63 16.98 5.92
N ASP A 43 -16.87 17.43 5.90
CA ASP A 43 -17.29 18.69 6.56
C ASP A 43 -16.41 19.90 6.20
N ALA A 44 -16.08 20.04 4.91
CA ALA A 44 -15.23 21.09 4.34
C ALA A 44 -13.76 21.09 4.79
N LEU A 45 -13.30 20.06 5.47
CA LEU A 45 -11.92 19.95 5.93
C LEU A 45 -11.18 18.83 5.17
N PRO A 46 -9.94 19.10 4.72
CA PRO A 46 -9.18 18.15 3.93
C PRO A 46 -8.75 16.96 4.78
N LEU A 47 -8.85 15.78 4.18
CA LEU A 47 -8.30 14.54 4.71
C LEU A 47 -7.02 14.19 3.96
N HIS A 48 -5.98 13.90 4.72
CA HIS A 48 -4.66 13.53 4.21
C HIS A 48 -4.37 12.06 4.47
N VAL A 49 -3.45 11.49 3.68
CA VAL A 49 -3.00 10.12 3.84
C VAL A 49 -1.95 10.04 4.94
N CYS A 50 -2.17 9.13 5.89
CA CYS A 50 -1.19 8.74 6.90
C CYS A 50 -1.04 7.21 6.91
N ARG A 51 0.01 6.70 7.57
CA ARG A 51 0.15 5.27 7.86
C ARG A 51 0.69 5.04 9.26
N VAL A 52 0.35 3.89 9.84
CA VAL A 52 0.75 3.50 11.19
C VAL A 52 1.39 2.12 11.14
N ASP A 53 2.55 1.98 11.78
CA ASP A 53 3.13 0.68 12.11
C ASP A 53 2.44 0.13 13.37
N LEU A 54 1.66 -0.95 13.21
CA LEU A 54 0.94 -1.65 14.27
C LEU A 54 1.82 -2.72 14.96
N GLY A 55 3.09 -2.83 14.56
CA GLY A 55 4.01 -3.87 15.00
C GLY A 55 3.95 -5.12 14.12
N SER A 56 4.91 -6.03 14.34
CA SER A 56 4.98 -7.31 13.62
C SER A 56 5.02 -7.19 12.09
N GLY A 57 5.53 -6.06 11.56
CA GLY A 57 5.58 -5.80 10.12
C GLY A 57 4.26 -5.32 9.51
N VAL A 58 3.23 -5.06 10.33
CA VAL A 58 1.93 -4.58 9.86
C VAL A 58 1.93 -3.05 9.80
N VAL A 59 1.84 -2.50 8.59
CA VAL A 59 1.76 -1.05 8.36
C VAL A 59 0.47 -0.74 7.63
N VAL A 60 -0.39 0.08 8.24
CA VAL A 60 -1.76 0.31 7.74
C VAL A 60 -1.98 1.78 7.38
N PRO A 61 -2.36 2.08 6.13
CA PRO A 61 -2.80 3.41 5.71
C PRO A 61 -4.12 3.85 6.34
N GLY A 62 -4.31 5.15 6.50
CA GLY A 62 -5.54 5.75 7.00
C GLY A 62 -5.63 7.24 6.75
N LYS A 63 -6.41 7.92 7.58
CA LYS A 63 -6.74 9.33 7.43
C LYS A 63 -6.20 10.19 8.56
N PHE A 64 -5.73 11.38 8.18
CA PHE A 64 -5.32 12.43 9.09
C PHE A 64 -6.05 13.72 8.77
N TRP A 65 -6.55 14.38 9.81
CA TRP A 65 -7.28 15.64 9.70
C TRP A 65 -6.38 16.78 10.14
N THR A 66 -6.10 17.74 9.26
CA THR A 66 -5.35 18.95 9.59
C THR A 66 -6.28 20.00 10.19
N GLY A 67 -6.61 19.86 11.47
CA GLY A 67 -7.40 20.86 12.22
C GLY A 67 -6.60 22.12 12.57
N GLY A 68 -5.72 22.60 11.68
CA GLY A 68 -4.79 23.70 11.91
C GLY A 68 -3.36 23.28 12.29
N ASP A 69 -3.23 22.26 13.15
CA ASP A 69 -1.93 21.80 13.66
C ASP A 69 -1.70 20.29 13.41
N ARG A 70 -0.44 19.86 13.24
CA ARG A 70 -0.05 18.44 13.16
C ARG A 70 -0.12 17.68 14.51
N GLY A 71 -0.93 18.20 15.44
CA GLY A 71 -1.16 17.64 16.77
C GLY A 71 -2.24 16.56 16.84
N GLY A 72 -2.90 16.25 15.72
CA GLY A 72 -3.94 15.21 15.64
C GLY A 72 -3.40 13.78 15.67
N GLU A 73 -4.31 12.84 15.46
CA GLU A 73 -4.05 11.40 15.38
C GLU A 73 -4.26 10.91 13.94
N CYS A 74 -3.43 9.96 13.50
CA CYS A 74 -3.74 9.16 12.32
C CYS A 74 -4.82 8.13 12.69
N ARG A 75 -5.93 8.14 11.96
CA ARG A 75 -7.06 7.22 12.14
C ARG A 75 -6.99 6.13 11.09
N VAL A 76 -6.79 4.88 11.52
CA VAL A 76 -6.71 3.71 10.62
C VAL A 76 -7.84 2.71 10.93
N ALA A 77 -8.30 2.01 9.90
CA ALA A 77 -9.27 0.92 10.06
C ALA A 77 -8.55 -0.41 10.31
N ALA A 78 -8.67 -0.94 11.53
CA ALA A 78 -8.03 -2.19 11.91
C ALA A 78 -8.89 -2.95 12.92
N GLY A 79 -9.02 -4.26 12.71
CA GLY A 79 -9.77 -5.14 13.62
C GLY A 79 -11.25 -4.78 13.73
N GLY A 80 -11.87 -4.30 12.65
CA GLY A 80 -13.28 -3.91 12.62
C GLY A 80 -13.59 -2.54 13.23
N LYS A 81 -12.56 -1.78 13.64
CA LYS A 81 -12.71 -0.47 14.28
C LYS A 81 -11.85 0.58 13.60
N GLU A 82 -12.23 1.84 13.78
CA GLU A 82 -11.35 2.96 13.53
C GLU A 82 -10.56 3.29 14.80
N GLN A 83 -9.24 3.30 14.69
CA GLN A 83 -8.31 3.48 15.82
C GLN A 83 -7.41 4.69 15.57
N GLY A 84 -7.16 5.49 16.62
CA GLY A 84 -6.31 6.68 16.55
C GLY A 84 -4.91 6.43 17.09
N TYR A 85 -3.89 6.93 16.38
CA TYR A 85 -2.48 6.77 16.74
C TYR A 85 -1.76 8.12 16.68
N ALA A 86 -0.96 8.40 17.70
CA ALA A 86 -0.16 9.63 17.80
C ALA A 86 1.20 9.55 17.10
N ASN A 87 1.71 8.33 16.89
CA ASN A 87 2.94 8.05 16.16
C ASN A 87 2.57 7.48 14.80
N PHE A 88 2.87 8.21 13.74
CA PHE A 88 2.50 7.86 12.38
C PHE A 88 3.40 8.59 11.39
N GLU A 89 3.33 8.16 10.14
CA GLU A 89 3.93 8.83 9.01
C GLU A 89 2.84 9.47 8.14
N MET A 90 3.19 10.56 7.48
CA MET A 90 2.38 11.29 6.53
C MET A 90 2.91 11.08 5.13
N LEU A 91 2.01 10.92 4.16
CA LEU A 91 2.39 10.94 2.75
C LEU A 91 2.52 12.39 2.28
N VAL A 92 3.68 12.72 1.74
CA VAL A 92 4.00 14.06 1.22
C VAL A 92 4.52 13.98 -0.21
N GLU A 93 4.38 15.08 -0.94
CA GLU A 93 5.09 15.31 -2.20
C GLU A 93 6.59 15.47 -1.91
N ALA A 94 7.43 14.74 -2.64
CA ALA A 94 8.88 14.82 -2.49
C ALA A 94 9.39 16.18 -3.02
N ALA A 95 10.33 16.79 -2.29
CA ALA A 95 10.72 18.19 -2.49
C ALA A 95 11.36 18.49 -3.86
N ASP A 96 11.99 17.49 -4.49
CA ASP A 96 12.85 17.67 -5.66
C ASP A 96 12.29 17.01 -6.93
N THR A 97 11.00 16.69 -6.94
CA THR A 97 10.38 15.94 -8.04
C THR A 97 9.17 16.66 -8.59
N GLU A 98 9.03 16.69 -9.92
CA GLU A 98 7.75 16.96 -10.59
C GLU A 98 6.82 15.75 -10.47
N ALA A 99 6.64 15.26 -9.24
CA ALA A 99 5.80 14.12 -8.92
C ALA A 99 4.39 14.36 -9.42
N VAL A 100 3.99 13.63 -10.46
CA VAL A 100 2.58 13.61 -10.88
C VAL A 100 1.97 12.35 -10.31
N TYR A 101 1.24 12.52 -9.20
CA TYR A 101 0.29 11.53 -8.72
C TYR A 101 -1.12 11.88 -9.20
N ARG A 102 -1.98 10.87 -9.26
CA ARG A 102 -3.41 11.04 -9.51
C ARG A 102 -4.22 10.01 -8.76
N TRP A 103 -5.43 10.40 -8.41
CA TRP A 103 -6.46 9.49 -7.93
C TRP A 103 -7.19 8.90 -9.14
N VAL A 104 -7.09 7.58 -9.33
CA VAL A 104 -7.70 6.85 -10.44
C VAL A 104 -8.86 6.03 -9.91
N PRO A 105 -10.02 5.95 -10.58
CA PRO A 105 -11.09 5.04 -10.18
C PRO A 105 -10.58 3.60 -9.99
N GLY A 106 -10.84 3.03 -8.81
CA GLY A 106 -10.62 1.63 -8.52
C GLY A 106 -11.81 0.79 -9.01
N HIS A 107 -11.55 -0.42 -9.50
CA HIS A 107 -12.56 -1.34 -9.99
C HIS A 107 -12.29 -2.76 -9.49
N ALA A 108 -13.34 -3.57 -9.38
CA ALA A 108 -13.24 -4.98 -8.96
C ALA A 108 -12.34 -5.86 -9.86
N MET A 109 -11.95 -5.37 -11.04
CA MET A 109 -11.06 -6.08 -11.97
C MET A 109 -9.61 -5.59 -11.94
N GLY A 110 -9.26 -4.73 -10.98
CA GLY A 110 -7.88 -4.35 -10.71
C GLY A 110 -7.66 -2.87 -10.43
N TYR A 111 -6.42 -2.57 -10.11
CA TYR A 111 -5.91 -1.24 -9.81
C TYR A 111 -4.74 -0.91 -10.77
N PRO A 112 -4.39 0.38 -10.94
CA PRO A 112 -3.28 0.77 -11.80
C PRO A 112 -1.98 0.06 -11.39
N GLN A 113 -1.16 -0.37 -12.36
CA GLN A 113 0.12 -1.03 -12.06
C GLN A 113 1.08 -0.13 -11.26
N ASN A 114 0.89 1.18 -11.27
CA ASN A 114 1.67 2.19 -10.57
C ASN A 114 0.96 2.68 -9.29
N SER A 115 0.18 1.81 -8.63
CA SER A 115 -0.50 2.13 -7.38
C SER A 115 0.50 2.29 -6.23
N VAL A 116 0.27 3.28 -5.37
CA VAL A 116 1.12 3.59 -4.22
C VAL A 116 0.90 2.55 -3.12
N ILE A 117 1.99 1.88 -2.72
CA ILE A 117 2.00 0.99 -1.56
C ILE A 117 2.08 1.85 -0.30
N GLY A 118 1.05 1.77 0.54
CA GLY A 118 0.97 2.48 1.80
C GLY A 118 1.43 1.66 3.00
N GLY A 119 1.58 0.35 2.85
CA GLY A 119 2.09 -0.53 3.89
C GLY A 119 1.93 -2.00 3.54
N GLY A 120 1.80 -2.85 4.56
CA GLY A 120 1.73 -4.29 4.42
C GLY A 120 0.97 -4.96 5.56
N ALA A 121 0.34 -6.10 5.27
CA ALA A 121 -0.28 -6.97 6.26
C ALA A 121 0.72 -8.00 6.81
N ALA A 122 0.30 -8.75 7.84
CA ALA A 122 1.16 -9.69 8.56
C ALA A 122 1.64 -10.87 7.69
N ASP A 123 0.94 -11.17 6.61
CA ASP A 123 1.29 -12.20 5.63
C ASP A 123 2.18 -11.65 4.48
N GLY A 124 2.58 -10.38 4.55
CA GLY A 124 3.35 -9.70 3.52
C GLY A 124 2.50 -9.16 2.37
N GLN A 125 1.17 -9.27 2.41
CA GLN A 125 0.29 -8.66 1.41
C GLN A 125 0.48 -7.13 1.43
N ARG A 126 0.74 -6.56 0.25
CA ARG A 126 0.87 -5.11 0.07
C ARG A 126 -0.49 -4.44 0.26
N LEU A 127 -0.51 -3.37 1.06
CA LEU A 127 -1.70 -2.54 1.25
C LEU A 127 -1.56 -1.28 0.40
N LEU A 128 -2.40 -1.14 -0.62
CA LEU A 128 -2.38 0.00 -1.54
C LEU A 128 -3.21 1.15 -0.97
N VAL A 129 -2.78 2.39 -1.22
CA VAL A 129 -3.51 3.58 -0.78
C VAL A 129 -4.76 3.78 -1.65
N CYS A 130 -5.92 3.86 -1.01
CA CYS A 130 -7.19 4.18 -1.65
C CYS A 130 -7.91 5.33 -0.95
N ALA A 131 -8.91 5.91 -1.62
CA ALA A 131 -9.82 6.91 -1.09
C ALA A 131 -11.26 6.47 -1.37
N ALA A 132 -11.99 6.08 -0.33
CA ALA A 132 -13.37 5.64 -0.39
C ALA A 132 -14.31 6.85 -0.52
N VAL A 133 -15.28 6.77 -1.42
CA VAL A 133 -16.36 7.77 -1.52
C VAL A 133 -17.55 7.24 -0.74
N ASP A 134 -17.90 7.92 0.35
CA ASP A 134 -19.01 7.51 1.19
C ASP A 134 -20.36 7.79 0.50
N LYS A 135 -21.19 6.75 0.36
CA LYS A 135 -22.47 6.85 -0.35
C LYS A 135 -23.51 7.71 0.38
N SER A 136 -23.36 7.95 1.67
CA SER A 136 -24.37 8.63 2.49
C SER A 136 -24.25 10.15 2.48
N ASP A 137 -23.03 10.68 2.43
CA ASP A 137 -22.76 12.12 2.50
C ASP A 137 -21.80 12.62 1.42
N GLY A 138 -21.23 11.72 0.60
CA GLY A 138 -20.27 12.07 -0.46
C GLY A 138 -18.89 12.44 0.06
N SER A 139 -18.61 12.26 1.36
CA SER A 139 -17.28 12.46 1.92
C SER A 139 -16.28 11.47 1.31
N VAL A 140 -15.00 11.85 1.30
CA VAL A 140 -13.93 11.05 0.70
C VAL A 140 -12.87 10.74 1.75
N HIS A 141 -12.75 9.47 2.13
CA HIS A 141 -11.89 9.01 3.22
C HIS A 141 -10.72 8.14 2.72
N PRO A 142 -9.46 8.49 3.02
CA PRO A 142 -8.35 7.62 2.71
C PRO A 142 -8.34 6.37 3.58
N GLY A 143 -7.82 5.29 3.00
CA GLY A 143 -7.72 3.97 3.60
C GLY A 143 -6.79 3.08 2.81
N TYR A 144 -7.03 1.77 2.85
CA TYR A 144 -6.23 0.80 2.12
C TYR A 144 -7.07 -0.22 1.37
N MET A 145 -6.49 -0.76 0.30
CA MET A 145 -7.12 -1.84 -0.45
C MET A 145 -6.95 -3.20 0.22
N GLN A 146 -8.04 -3.95 0.30
CA GLN A 146 -8.06 -5.37 0.65
C GLN A 146 -9.22 -6.04 -0.11
N ASP A 147 -8.95 -7.20 -0.72
CA ASP A 147 -9.94 -8.00 -1.47
C ASP A 147 -10.77 -7.16 -2.45
N ASP A 148 -10.10 -6.36 -3.29
CA ASP A 148 -10.71 -5.47 -4.30
C ASP A 148 -11.66 -4.38 -3.75
N ASN A 149 -11.61 -4.11 -2.45
CA ASN A 149 -12.38 -3.07 -1.81
C ASN A 149 -11.45 -2.05 -1.12
N CYS A 150 -11.95 -0.84 -0.92
CA CYS A 150 -11.29 0.15 -0.07
C CYS A 150 -11.80 0.03 1.37
N ILE A 151 -10.92 -0.34 2.29
CA ILE A 151 -11.17 -0.41 3.72
C ILE A 151 -10.78 0.94 4.34
N TYR A 152 -11.72 1.56 5.05
CA TYR A 152 -11.53 2.89 5.64
C TYR A 152 -12.19 3.02 7.01
N GLY A 153 -11.75 3.99 7.80
CA GLY A 153 -12.35 4.30 9.09
C GLY A 153 -13.46 5.33 8.93
N ARG A 154 -14.59 5.14 9.62
CA ARG A 154 -15.68 6.13 9.72
C ARG A 154 -16.43 5.95 11.04
N ASP A 155 -16.65 7.06 11.74
CA ASP A 155 -17.43 7.12 12.99
C ASP A 155 -17.05 6.05 14.03
N GLY A 156 -15.75 5.79 14.18
CA GLY A 156 -15.24 4.77 15.11
C GLY A 156 -15.29 3.33 14.59
N ALA A 157 -15.86 3.09 13.41
CA ALA A 157 -15.98 1.77 12.79
C ALA A 157 -15.08 1.62 11.57
N GLN A 158 -14.76 0.37 11.24
CA GLN A 158 -14.23 0.00 9.93
C GLN A 158 -15.39 -0.12 8.93
N ALA A 159 -15.24 0.53 7.79
CA ALA A 159 -16.18 0.50 6.68
C ALA A 159 -15.49 -0.02 5.41
N VAL A 160 -16.30 -0.43 4.45
CA VAL A 160 -15.86 -1.01 3.17
C VAL A 160 -16.57 -0.26 2.04
N ALA A 161 -15.81 0.21 1.07
CA ALA A 161 -16.34 0.87 -0.12
C ALA A 161 -15.95 0.11 -1.39
N GLU A 162 -16.96 -0.13 -2.23
CA GLU A 162 -16.81 -0.66 -3.59
C GLU A 162 -16.53 0.47 -4.61
N ASN A 163 -16.91 1.71 -4.26
CA ASN A 163 -16.64 2.90 -5.05
C ASN A 163 -15.51 3.69 -4.39
N TYR A 164 -14.33 3.62 -4.98
CA TYR A 164 -13.15 4.26 -4.45
C TYR A 164 -12.20 4.71 -5.55
N LEU A 165 -11.25 5.54 -5.17
CA LEU A 165 -10.10 5.91 -5.99
C LEU A 165 -8.86 5.22 -5.44
N VAL A 166 -7.90 4.90 -6.30
CA VAL A 166 -6.58 4.38 -5.94
C VAL A 166 -5.56 5.45 -6.27
N LEU A 167 -4.63 5.69 -5.34
CA LEU A 167 -3.53 6.61 -5.56
C LEU A 167 -2.50 5.96 -6.47
N ALA A 168 -2.20 6.58 -7.60
CA ALA A 168 -1.21 6.10 -8.55
C ALA A 168 -0.22 7.22 -8.92
N THR A 169 1.04 6.86 -9.15
CA THR A 169 2.08 7.78 -9.66
C THR A 169 2.25 7.61 -11.16
N ASN A 170 2.94 8.51 -11.85
CA ASN A 170 3.28 8.30 -13.26
C ASN A 170 4.46 7.33 -13.47
N ASP A 171 5.15 6.93 -12.41
CA ASP A 171 6.28 6.03 -12.49
C ASP A 171 5.81 4.56 -12.54
N PRO A 172 6.02 3.84 -13.65
CA PRO A 172 5.69 2.42 -13.77
C PRO A 172 6.65 1.51 -12.98
N GLU A 173 7.73 2.03 -12.41
CA GLU A 173 8.80 1.28 -11.74
C GLU A 173 8.58 1.13 -10.22
N VAL A 174 7.77 2.00 -9.59
CA VAL A 174 7.39 1.94 -8.16
C VAL A 174 6.83 0.58 -7.71
N THR A 175 6.21 -0.19 -8.61
CA THR A 175 5.71 -1.53 -8.24
C THR A 175 6.76 -2.64 -8.29
N ARG A 176 7.99 -2.38 -8.76
CA ARG A 176 9.02 -3.41 -8.98
C ARG A 176 10.05 -3.56 -7.88
N THR A 177 10.09 -2.70 -6.88
CA THR A 177 10.94 -2.94 -5.72
C THR A 177 10.36 -4.11 -4.93
N GLU A 178 11.09 -5.22 -4.93
CA GLU A 178 10.73 -6.57 -4.46
C GLU A 178 9.76 -7.36 -5.34
N GLU A 179 10.19 -7.67 -6.57
CA GLU A 179 10.12 -9.08 -6.99
C GLU A 179 10.77 -9.90 -5.87
N ALA A 180 9.95 -10.51 -5.03
CA ALA A 180 10.40 -11.49 -4.05
C ALA A 180 11.38 -12.42 -4.76
N GLN A 181 12.63 -12.45 -4.29
CA GLN A 181 13.53 -13.54 -4.66
C GLN A 181 12.73 -14.84 -4.49
N PRO A 182 12.59 -15.67 -5.53
CA PRO A 182 11.88 -16.92 -5.38
C PRO A 182 12.63 -17.77 -4.37
N ALA A 183 12.11 -17.86 -3.15
CA ALA A 183 12.49 -18.90 -2.20
C ALA A 183 11.84 -20.23 -2.62
N LEU A 184 12.09 -20.67 -3.85
CA LEU A 184 11.80 -22.03 -4.33
C LEU A 184 12.83 -22.43 -5.40
N GLN A 185 14.10 -22.54 -5.01
CA GLN A 185 14.97 -23.56 -5.61
C GLN A 185 14.75 -24.85 -4.81
N GLY A 186 13.90 -25.73 -5.35
CA GLY A 186 13.65 -27.03 -4.71
C GLY A 186 12.48 -27.85 -5.24
N PHE A 187 11.80 -27.44 -6.32
CA PHE A 187 10.85 -28.34 -6.98
C PHE A 187 11.57 -29.10 -8.09
N ASP A 188 11.89 -30.37 -7.80
CA ASP A 188 12.37 -31.36 -8.76
C ASP A 188 11.18 -31.87 -9.60
N PRO A 189 11.08 -31.54 -10.90
CA PRO A 189 10.01 -32.04 -11.76
C PRO A 189 10.16 -33.54 -12.11
N GLY A 190 11.13 -34.25 -11.55
CA GLY A 190 11.41 -35.66 -11.85
C GLY A 190 10.53 -36.71 -11.16
N SER A 191 9.62 -36.37 -10.23
CA SER A 191 8.97 -37.40 -9.38
C SER A 191 7.50 -37.76 -9.67
N ILE A 192 6.88 -37.30 -10.76
CA ILE A 192 5.52 -37.73 -11.11
C ILE A 192 5.42 -38.17 -12.58
N LEU A 193 5.97 -39.35 -12.86
CA LEU A 193 5.53 -40.17 -13.99
C LEU A 193 4.44 -41.13 -13.48
N GLY A 194 3.19 -40.87 -13.85
CA GLY A 194 2.11 -41.82 -13.58
C GLY A 194 0.69 -41.32 -13.81
N GLY A 195 0.38 -40.70 -14.95
CA GLY A 195 -1.03 -40.40 -15.26
C GLY A 195 -1.23 -39.70 -16.59
N LYS A 196 -1.83 -40.38 -17.56
CA LYS A 196 -2.26 -39.83 -18.85
C LYS A 196 -3.40 -38.83 -18.62
N GLY A 197 -3.25 -37.58 -19.05
CA GLY A 197 -4.34 -36.60 -19.02
C GLY A 197 -3.90 -35.21 -19.47
N VAL A 198 -4.27 -34.89 -20.71
CA VAL A 198 -4.16 -33.64 -21.48
C VAL A 198 -4.03 -32.35 -20.64
N ALA A 199 -2.92 -31.61 -20.81
CA ALA A 199 -2.74 -30.25 -20.32
C ALA A 199 -2.84 -29.24 -21.47
N ALA A 200 -3.58 -28.15 -21.26
CA ALA A 200 -3.46 -26.92 -22.04
C ALA A 200 -2.89 -25.84 -21.12
N PHE A 201 -1.73 -25.32 -21.51
CA PHE A 201 -0.93 -24.32 -20.81
C PHE A 201 -1.00 -23.03 -21.65
N CYS A 202 -1.56 -21.95 -21.10
CA CYS A 202 -1.49 -20.63 -21.73
C CYS A 202 -0.55 -19.75 -20.90
N ALA A 203 0.59 -19.37 -21.49
CA ALA A 203 1.53 -18.42 -20.92
C ALA A 203 1.83 -17.29 -21.93
N ARG A 204 1.63 -16.06 -21.44
CA ARG A 204 2.20 -14.76 -21.84
C ARG A 204 1.91 -14.15 -23.22
N LYS A 205 1.47 -12.89 -23.12
CA LYS A 205 1.62 -11.70 -24.00
C LYS A 205 0.98 -11.74 -25.39
N ALA A 206 0.02 -10.82 -25.52
CA ALA A 206 -0.39 -10.11 -26.73
C ALA A 206 -0.61 -10.99 -27.97
N ASP A 207 -1.81 -11.55 -28.06
CA ASP A 207 -2.70 -11.37 -29.21
C ASP A 207 -4.08 -11.96 -28.88
N ALA A 208 -5.11 -11.42 -29.53
CA ALA A 208 -6.53 -11.55 -29.21
C ALA A 208 -7.02 -13.01 -28.97
N CYS A 209 -7.64 -13.25 -27.81
CA CYS A 209 -8.58 -14.36 -27.66
C CYS A 209 -9.95 -13.92 -28.16
N VAL A 210 -10.22 -14.15 -29.46
CA VAL A 210 -11.58 -14.06 -30.00
C VAL A 210 -12.32 -15.33 -29.61
N ALA A 211 -13.19 -15.24 -28.61
CA ALA A 211 -14.14 -16.31 -28.30
C ALA A 211 -15.25 -16.31 -29.38
N THR A 212 -15.29 -17.37 -30.18
CA THR A 212 -16.42 -17.66 -31.07
C THR A 212 -17.50 -18.36 -30.25
N LEU A 213 -18.70 -17.78 -30.20
CA LEU A 213 -19.90 -18.44 -29.68
C LEU A 213 -20.32 -19.57 -30.65
N PRO A 214 -20.71 -20.77 -30.17
CA PRO A 214 -21.41 -21.71 -31.02
C PRO A 214 -22.84 -21.22 -31.28
N ALA A 215 -23.22 -21.20 -32.55
CA ALA A 215 -24.58 -20.99 -33.01
C ALA A 215 -25.44 -22.23 -32.71
N ASN A 216 -26.63 -21.99 -32.15
CA ASN A 216 -27.85 -22.80 -32.18
C ASN A 216 -27.77 -24.27 -31.70
N PHE A 217 -28.52 -24.59 -30.65
CA PHE A 217 -29.79 -25.33 -30.73
C PHE A 217 -30.66 -25.00 -29.50
#